data_AF-A0A2X3HEV3-F1
#
_entry.id   AF-A0A2X3HEV3-F1
#
_cell.length_a   1.000
_cell.length_b   1.000
_cell.length_c   1.000
_cell.angle_alpha   90.00
_cell.angle_beta   90.00
_cell.angle_gamma   90.00
#
_symmetry.space_group_name_H-M   'P 1'
#
loop_
_entity.id
_entity.type
_entity.pdbx_description
1 polymer ?
#
loop_
_entity_poly.entity_id
_entity_poly.type
_entity_poly.pdbx_seq_one_letter_code
_entity_poly.pdbx_strand_id
1 'polypeptide(L)'
;MIVILNDNNMSIAPNVGAMHNMLGKLRTSGKFKRAKKDLEAAMKKIPTAGDKIAGFAERVKDSVKYLLVQGTFFEEMGYTYLGPVNGHDYQDLITNLEFAKKVKGPTLIHVVTTKGKGYAPAETDKRGTWHGTGPYKMETGAFIKPVTTAPAWSEVISDRISELARMDDRIVAITPAMPVGSKLEKFAKEFPDRFLM
;
A
#
# COMPACT_ATOMS: atom_id res chain seq x y z
N MET A 1 0.18 21.63 13.07
CA MET A 1 -0.63 20.84 12.10
C MET A 1 -0.09 19.43 12.10
N ILE A 2 -0.94 18.41 12.21
CA ILE A 2 -0.53 17.01 12.17
C ILE A 2 -1.17 16.38 10.91
N VAL A 3 -0.35 15.77 10.07
CA VAL A 3 -0.76 15.02 8.88
C VAL A 3 -0.59 13.53 9.18
N ILE A 4 -1.63 12.73 8.98
CA ILE A 4 -1.55 11.28 9.12
C ILE A 4 -1.52 10.68 7.72
N LEU A 5 -0.36 10.14 7.34
CA LEU A 5 -0.20 9.35 6.13
C LEU A 5 -0.59 7.90 6.45
N ASN A 6 -1.82 7.53 6.12
CA ASN A 6 -2.29 6.14 6.20
C ASN A 6 -1.81 5.35 4.98
N ASP A 7 -0.68 4.65 5.11
CA ASP A 7 -0.14 3.79 4.07
C ASP A 7 -0.60 2.33 4.24
N ASN A 8 -1.48 1.88 3.35
CA ASN A 8 -2.00 0.51 3.31
C ASN A 8 -1.52 -0.33 2.11
N ASN A 9 -0.54 0.16 1.34
CA ASN A 9 -0.01 -0.41 0.07
C ASN A 9 -0.89 -0.27 -1.16
N MET A 10 -2.12 0.22 -1.03
CA MET A 10 -3.09 0.23 -2.12
C MET A 10 -3.66 1.63 -2.31
N SER A 11 -3.91 2.01 -3.57
CA SER A 11 -4.93 3.01 -3.89
C SER A 11 -6.23 2.24 -4.04
N ILE A 12 -7.13 2.63 -4.94
CA ILE A 12 -8.29 1.81 -5.27
C ILE A 12 -7.81 0.52 -5.98
N ALA A 13 -6.86 0.64 -6.90
CA ALA A 13 -6.02 -0.43 -7.47
C ALA A 13 -4.57 -0.40 -6.89
N PRO A 14 -3.64 -1.32 -7.25
CA PRO A 14 -2.24 -1.23 -6.83
C PRO A 14 -1.68 0.14 -7.15
N ASN A 15 -1.00 0.76 -6.18
CA ASN A 15 -0.46 2.10 -6.33
C ASN A 15 0.55 2.17 -7.49
N VAL A 16 0.48 3.22 -8.29
CA VAL A 16 1.45 3.56 -9.35
C VAL A 16 2.22 4.83 -8.98
N GLY A 17 3.42 4.99 -9.54
CA GLY A 17 4.22 6.21 -9.43
C GLY A 17 5.40 6.16 -8.45
N ALA A 18 6.24 7.20 -8.51
CA ALA A 18 7.53 7.28 -7.81
C ALA A 18 7.41 7.30 -6.27
N MET A 19 6.39 7.99 -5.74
CA MET A 19 6.14 8.03 -4.29
C MET A 19 5.71 6.67 -3.72
N HIS A 20 5.01 5.82 -4.49
CA HIS A 20 4.67 4.48 -4.03
C HIS A 20 5.91 3.57 -3.92
N ASN A 21 6.78 3.61 -4.93
CA ASN A 21 8.05 2.87 -4.91
C ASN A 21 8.94 3.31 -3.73
N MET A 22 8.86 4.58 -3.35
CA MET A 22 9.50 5.13 -2.15
C MET A 22 8.86 4.53 -0.88
N LEU A 23 7.55 4.71 -0.67
CA LEU A 23 6.83 4.22 0.52
C LEU A 23 6.89 2.69 0.70
N GLY A 24 6.80 1.93 -0.39
CA GLY A 24 6.91 0.46 -0.38
C GLY A 24 8.23 -0.03 0.22
N LYS A 25 9.33 0.72 0.05
CA LYS A 25 10.65 0.39 0.63
C LYS A 25 10.71 0.62 2.15
N LEU A 26 9.96 1.58 2.71
CA LEU A 26 9.88 1.83 4.17
C LEU A 26 9.30 0.64 4.94
N ARG A 27 8.36 -0.07 4.30
CA ARG A 27 7.61 -1.15 4.91
C ARG A 27 8.44 -2.42 5.11
N THR A 28 9.26 -2.77 4.11
CA THR A 28 10.13 -3.94 4.15
C THR A 28 11.18 -3.81 5.25
N SER A 29 11.70 -2.59 5.48
CA SER A 29 12.63 -2.32 6.58
C SER A 29 12.00 -2.47 7.97
N GLY A 30 10.72 -2.15 8.15
CA GLY A 30 10.01 -2.35 9.42
C GLY A 30 9.81 -3.82 9.79
N LYS A 31 9.44 -4.67 8.82
CA LYS A 31 9.30 -6.13 9.02
C LYS A 31 10.65 -6.80 9.31
N PHE A 32 11.72 -6.35 8.65
CA PHE A 32 13.09 -6.81 8.93
C PHE A 32 13.52 -6.50 10.37
N LYS A 33 13.13 -5.35 10.92
CA LYS A 33 13.46 -4.93 12.29
C LYS A 33 12.81 -5.84 13.35
N ARG A 34 11.58 -6.32 13.12
CA ARG A 34 10.87 -7.21 14.05
C ARG A 34 11.44 -8.63 14.03
N ALA A 35 11.63 -9.20 12.83
CA ALA A 35 12.32 -10.48 12.65
C ALA A 35 13.75 -10.46 13.22
N LYS A 36 14.45 -9.32 13.11
CA LYS A 36 15.77 -9.10 13.70
C LYS A 36 15.75 -9.03 15.22
N LYS A 37 14.77 -8.35 15.83
CA LYS A 37 14.65 -8.26 17.30
C LYS A 37 14.41 -9.64 17.92
N ASP A 38 13.61 -10.46 17.25
CA ASP A 38 13.34 -11.84 17.64
C ASP A 38 14.58 -12.73 17.45
N LEU A 39 15.34 -12.53 16.36
CA LEU A 39 16.61 -13.22 16.10
C LEU A 39 17.73 -12.80 17.07
N GLU A 40 17.88 -11.51 17.38
CA GLU A 40 18.85 -11.00 18.35
C GLU A 40 18.53 -11.50 19.77
N ALA A 41 17.25 -11.59 20.13
CA ALA A 41 16.83 -12.18 21.40
C ALA A 41 17.12 -13.70 21.47
N ALA A 42 17.00 -14.41 20.35
CA ALA A 42 17.37 -15.83 20.23
C ALA A 42 18.89 -16.03 20.24
N MET A 43 19.66 -15.16 19.55
CA MET A 43 21.11 -15.23 19.47
C MET A 43 21.81 -14.82 20.76
N LYS A 44 21.24 -13.89 21.55
CA LYS A 44 21.75 -13.56 22.90
C LYS A 44 21.73 -14.73 23.88
N LYS A 45 21.00 -15.82 23.57
CA LYS A 45 21.00 -17.07 24.35
C LYS A 45 22.08 -18.07 23.89
N ILE A 46 22.81 -17.81 22.81
CA ILE A 46 23.85 -18.71 22.27
C ILE A 46 25.21 -18.01 22.46
N PRO A 47 26.08 -18.47 23.37
CA PRO A 47 27.26 -17.71 23.81
C PRO A 47 28.40 -17.55 22.78
N THR A 48 28.28 -18.07 21.56
CA THR A 48 29.44 -18.29 20.68
C THR A 48 29.11 -18.04 19.20
N ALA A 49 29.05 -16.78 18.76
CA ALA A 49 29.05 -16.44 17.33
C ALA A 49 29.46 -14.98 17.05
N GLY A 50 30.70 -14.60 17.36
CA GLY A 50 31.21 -13.24 17.13
C GLY A 50 31.30 -12.84 15.64
N ASP A 51 31.67 -13.77 14.75
CA ASP A 51 32.04 -13.40 13.37
C ASP A 51 30.85 -13.32 12.40
N LYS A 52 29.71 -13.95 12.71
CA LYS A 52 28.48 -13.86 11.89
C LYS A 52 27.66 -12.58 12.15
N ILE A 53 28.00 -11.82 13.19
CA ILE A 53 27.30 -10.59 13.58
C ILE A 53 27.76 -9.40 12.71
N ALA A 54 29.03 -9.37 12.29
CA ALA A 54 29.61 -8.26 11.52
C ALA A 54 28.96 -8.10 10.13
N GLY A 55 28.83 -9.18 9.36
CA GLY A 55 28.18 -9.13 8.04
C GLY A 55 26.67 -8.83 8.09
N PHE A 56 26.02 -9.08 9.24
CA PHE A 56 24.62 -8.74 9.46
C PHE A 56 24.45 -7.27 9.88
N ALA A 57 25.40 -6.72 10.66
CA ALA A 57 25.42 -5.31 11.03
C ALA A 57 25.58 -4.38 9.83
N GLU A 58 26.36 -4.81 8.82
CA GLU A 58 26.60 -4.04 7.60
C GLU A 58 25.32 -3.89 6.74
N ARG A 59 24.55 -4.98 6.56
CA ARG A 59 23.23 -4.92 5.87
C ARG A 59 22.17 -4.12 6.63
N VAL A 60 22.28 -4.07 7.96
CA VAL A 60 21.41 -3.25 8.82
C VAL A 60 21.71 -1.76 8.65
N LYS A 61 22.99 -1.40 8.50
CA LYS A 61 23.43 -0.02 8.26
C LYS A 61 22.80 0.55 6.98
N ASP A 62 22.70 -0.26 5.93
CA ASP A 62 22.07 0.15 4.68
C ASP A 62 20.55 0.31 4.83
N SER A 63 19.87 -0.62 5.51
CA SER A 63 18.42 -0.53 5.75
C SER A 63 18.03 0.69 6.60
N VAL A 64 18.88 1.06 7.57
CA VAL A 64 18.71 2.27 8.39
C VAL A 64 19.00 3.53 7.56
N LYS A 65 20.04 3.51 6.71
CA LYS A 65 20.29 4.61 5.76
C LYS A 65 19.08 4.86 4.86
N TYR A 66 18.44 3.82 4.31
CA TYR A 66 17.28 4.00 3.42
C TYR A 66 16.03 4.57 4.12
N LEU A 67 15.80 4.23 5.39
CA LEU A 67 14.74 4.86 6.20
C LEU A 67 15.05 6.34 6.46
N LEU A 68 16.31 6.66 6.76
CA LEU A 68 16.77 8.04 6.96
C LEU A 68 16.64 8.88 5.68
N VAL A 69 16.94 8.31 4.51
CA VAL A 69 16.84 8.95 3.18
C VAL A 69 15.40 9.30 2.77
N GLN A 70 14.40 8.71 3.41
CA GLN A 70 13.00 8.99 3.08
C GLN A 70 12.26 9.85 4.12
N GLY A 71 12.64 9.75 5.40
CA GLY A 71 12.23 10.77 6.39
C GLY A 71 12.73 12.16 5.98
N THR A 72 13.95 12.22 5.43
CA THR A 72 14.55 13.44 4.89
C THR A 72 13.75 14.10 3.78
N PHE A 73 13.03 13.35 2.92
CA PHE A 73 12.15 13.97 1.91
C PHE A 73 11.04 14.81 2.53
N PHE A 74 10.35 14.27 3.54
CA PHE A 74 9.28 15.02 4.22
C PHE A 74 9.85 16.14 5.09
N GLU A 75 11.03 15.94 5.67
CA GLU A 75 11.76 16.97 6.41
C GLU A 75 12.22 18.12 5.50
N GLU A 76 12.66 17.83 4.26
CA GLU A 76 12.97 18.84 3.23
C GLU A 76 11.73 19.65 2.82
N MET A 77 10.53 19.04 2.85
CA MET A 77 9.25 19.76 2.69
C MET A 77 8.83 20.54 3.94
N GLY A 78 9.64 20.52 5.01
CA GLY A 78 9.42 21.25 6.25
C GLY A 78 8.61 20.50 7.31
N TYR A 79 8.33 19.21 7.13
CA TYR A 79 7.60 18.40 8.11
C TYR A 79 8.55 17.73 9.10
N THR A 80 8.22 17.72 10.39
CA THR A 80 8.79 16.68 11.27
C THR A 80 8.21 15.32 10.88
N TYR A 81 9.05 14.33 10.60
CA TYR A 81 8.60 13.00 10.18
C TYR A 81 8.60 12.01 11.36
N LEU A 82 7.48 11.30 11.56
CA LEU A 82 7.31 10.28 12.59
C LEU A 82 6.81 8.97 11.97
N GLY A 83 7.65 7.94 11.92
CA GLY A 83 7.23 6.61 11.51
C GLY A 83 8.34 5.72 10.96
N PRO A 84 8.00 4.52 10.45
CA PRO A 84 6.64 3.99 10.34
C PRO A 84 6.05 3.58 11.70
N VAL A 85 4.78 3.97 11.94
CA VAL A 85 3.97 3.60 13.12
C VAL A 85 3.03 2.45 12.76
N ASN A 86 2.83 1.49 13.66
CA ASN A 86 1.88 0.41 13.45
C ASN A 86 0.44 0.91 13.62
N GLY A 87 -0.31 1.04 12.52
CA GLY A 87 -1.69 1.53 12.56
C GLY A 87 -2.73 0.57 13.14
N HIS A 88 -2.32 -0.64 13.51
CA HIS A 88 -3.18 -1.61 14.20
C HIS A 88 -2.80 -1.80 15.68
N ASP A 89 -1.90 -0.96 16.19
CA ASP A 89 -1.54 -0.93 17.61
C ASP A 89 -1.98 0.42 18.20
N TYR A 90 -3.03 0.36 19.02
CA TYR A 90 -3.63 1.54 19.63
C TYR A 90 -2.64 2.30 20.52
N GLN A 91 -1.77 1.60 21.25
CA GLN A 91 -0.82 2.22 22.16
C GLN A 91 0.31 2.91 21.39
N ASP A 92 0.79 2.29 20.31
CA ASP A 92 1.78 2.88 19.41
C ASP A 92 1.24 4.16 18.75
N LEU A 93 -0.01 4.11 18.28
CA LEU A 93 -0.71 5.28 17.72
C LEU A 93 -0.84 6.43 18.71
N ILE A 94 -1.36 6.18 19.93
CA ILE A 94 -1.50 7.23 20.95
C ILE A 94 -0.14 7.84 21.27
N THR A 95 0.89 7.02 21.47
CA THR A 95 2.22 7.50 21.85
C THR A 95 2.77 8.46 20.80
N ASN A 96 2.65 8.11 19.51
CA ASN A 96 3.13 8.95 18.41
C ASN A 96 2.26 10.20 18.21
N LEU A 97 0.93 10.11 18.42
CA LEU A 97 0.03 11.27 18.35
C LEU A 97 0.31 12.26 19.47
N GLU A 98 0.51 11.78 20.70
CA GLU A 98 0.85 12.62 21.86
C GLU A 98 2.23 13.27 21.71
N PHE A 99 3.19 12.55 21.09
CA PHE A 99 4.47 13.14 20.73
C PHE A 99 4.28 14.26 19.68
N ALA A 100 3.56 13.99 18.59
CA ALA A 100 3.33 14.96 17.52
C ALA A 100 2.63 16.24 17.99
N LYS A 101 1.72 16.16 18.97
CA LYS A 101 1.07 17.33 19.59
C LYS A 101 2.06 18.30 20.25
N LYS A 102 3.20 17.80 20.75
CA LYS A 102 4.21 18.60 21.45
C LYS A 102 5.24 19.23 20.50
N VAL A 103 5.31 18.75 19.26
CA VAL A 103 6.25 19.22 18.25
C VAL A 103 5.78 20.56 17.67
N LYS A 104 6.69 21.52 17.54
CA LYS A 104 6.41 22.79 16.86
C LYS A 104 6.52 22.61 15.34
N GLY A 105 5.58 23.19 14.60
CA GLY A 105 5.53 23.11 13.14
C GLY A 105 4.64 21.98 12.60
N PRO A 106 4.64 21.74 11.28
CA PRO A 106 3.88 20.66 10.68
C PRO A 106 4.59 19.32 10.95
N THR A 107 3.81 18.30 11.35
CA THR A 107 4.32 16.95 11.63
C THR A 107 3.58 15.94 10.76
N LEU A 108 4.31 15.04 10.09
CA LEU A 108 3.75 13.93 9.33
C LEU A 108 3.97 12.62 10.10
N ILE A 109 2.88 11.95 10.46
CA ILE A 109 2.91 10.61 11.05
C ILE A 109 2.62 9.60 9.94
N HIS A 110 3.61 8.78 9.61
CA HIS A 110 3.47 7.70 8.65
C HIS A 110 2.96 6.43 9.35
N VAL A 111 1.68 6.16 9.17
CA VAL A 111 0.97 5.04 9.78
C VAL A 111 0.79 3.92 8.77
N VAL A 112 1.29 2.74 9.09
CA VAL A 112 1.18 1.55 8.22
C VAL A 112 -0.04 0.73 8.63
N THR A 113 -0.97 0.50 7.70
CA THR A 113 -2.18 -0.30 7.93
C THR A 113 -2.35 -1.43 6.90
N THR A 114 -3.44 -2.18 7.02
CA THR A 114 -3.86 -3.25 6.13
C THR A 114 -5.25 -2.89 5.62
N LYS A 115 -5.41 -2.71 4.30
CA LYS A 115 -6.73 -2.42 3.72
C LYS A 115 -7.65 -3.62 3.96
N GLY A 116 -8.88 -3.37 4.40
CA GLY A 116 -9.84 -4.42 4.75
C GLY A 116 -9.56 -5.15 6.08
N LYS A 117 -8.69 -4.60 6.96
CA LYS A 117 -8.33 -5.22 8.24
C LYS A 117 -9.58 -5.70 9.01
N GLY A 118 -9.55 -6.94 9.47
CA GLY A 118 -10.64 -7.58 10.22
C GLY A 118 -11.61 -8.38 9.34
N TYR A 119 -11.48 -8.30 8.02
CA TYR A 119 -12.32 -9.06 7.10
C TYR A 119 -11.49 -9.78 6.04
N ALA A 120 -11.28 -11.09 6.22
CA ALA A 120 -10.35 -11.89 5.41
C ALA A 120 -10.55 -11.78 3.88
N PRO A 121 -11.80 -11.78 3.34
CA PRO A 121 -12.01 -11.57 1.91
C PRO A 121 -11.50 -10.22 1.40
N ALA A 122 -11.60 -9.16 2.21
CA ALA A 122 -11.07 -7.84 1.87
C ALA A 122 -9.57 -7.71 2.13
N GLU A 123 -9.02 -8.30 3.19
CA GLU A 123 -7.57 -8.29 3.47
C GLU A 123 -6.76 -8.99 2.36
N THR A 124 -7.34 -10.00 1.72
CA THR A 124 -6.69 -10.80 0.67
C THR A 124 -6.94 -10.28 -0.74
N ASP A 125 -7.75 -9.22 -0.89
CA ASP A 125 -8.08 -8.64 -2.17
C ASP A 125 -6.94 -7.79 -2.73
N LYS A 126 -6.35 -8.28 -3.82
CA LYS A 126 -5.29 -7.57 -4.56
C LYS A 126 -5.82 -6.78 -5.74
N ARG A 127 -7.10 -6.95 -6.10
CA ARG A 127 -7.71 -6.31 -7.27
C ARG A 127 -8.39 -4.99 -6.91
N GLY A 128 -8.82 -4.80 -5.66
CA GLY A 128 -9.59 -3.63 -5.25
C GLY A 128 -11.11 -3.82 -5.39
N THR A 129 -11.55 -5.07 -5.60
CA THR A 129 -12.95 -5.48 -5.60
C THR A 129 -13.68 -5.00 -4.35
N TRP A 130 -13.02 -5.08 -3.19
CA TRP A 130 -13.59 -4.75 -1.88
C TRP A 130 -13.58 -3.26 -1.56
N HIS A 131 -13.11 -2.40 -2.47
CA HIS A 131 -13.17 -0.95 -2.31
C HIS A 131 -14.57 -0.39 -2.54
N GLY A 132 -15.37 -1.03 -3.41
CA GLY A 132 -16.75 -0.65 -3.71
C GLY A 132 -17.55 -1.86 -4.15
N THR A 133 -18.19 -2.52 -3.18
CA THR A 133 -18.88 -3.80 -3.39
C THR A 133 -20.38 -3.65 -3.51
N GLY A 134 -20.97 -4.46 -4.39
CA GLY A 134 -22.40 -4.76 -4.32
C GLY A 134 -22.71 -5.68 -3.13
N PRO A 135 -23.98 -6.07 -2.92
CA PRO A 135 -24.39 -6.92 -1.81
C PRO A 135 -23.61 -8.24 -1.75
N TYR A 136 -23.23 -8.67 -0.56
CA TYR A 136 -22.47 -9.90 -0.32
C TYR A 136 -22.89 -10.55 1.00
N LYS A 137 -22.64 -11.85 1.14
CA LYS A 137 -22.81 -12.57 2.41
C LYS A 137 -21.59 -12.32 3.29
N MET A 138 -21.80 -11.78 4.49
CA MET A 138 -20.70 -11.40 5.38
C MET A 138 -19.86 -12.62 5.76
N GLU A 139 -20.51 -13.76 6.04
CA GLU A 139 -19.89 -14.99 6.55
C GLU A 139 -18.94 -15.62 5.53
N THR A 140 -19.26 -15.52 4.24
CA THR A 140 -18.54 -16.20 3.16
C THR A 140 -17.76 -15.26 2.25
N GLY A 141 -18.08 -13.96 2.25
CA GLY A 141 -17.60 -13.00 1.26
C GLY A 141 -18.17 -13.21 -0.15
N ALA A 142 -19.15 -14.10 -0.32
CA ALA A 142 -19.74 -14.37 -1.62
C ALA A 142 -20.67 -13.22 -2.03
N PHE A 143 -20.41 -12.63 -3.19
CA PHE A 143 -21.29 -11.63 -3.80
C PHE A 143 -22.65 -12.23 -4.15
N ILE A 144 -23.71 -11.49 -3.83
CA ILE A 144 -25.08 -11.81 -4.20
C ILE A 144 -25.27 -11.31 -5.63
N LYS A 145 -25.25 -12.24 -6.59
CA LYS A 145 -25.54 -11.93 -7.99
C LYS A 145 -27.06 -11.88 -8.20
N PRO A 146 -27.62 -10.84 -8.85
CA PRO A 146 -29.02 -10.86 -9.22
C PRO A 146 -29.25 -11.90 -10.33
N VAL A 147 -30.47 -12.45 -10.37
CA VAL A 147 -30.86 -13.57 -11.26
C VAL A 147 -30.80 -13.17 -12.74
N THR A 148 -31.05 -11.90 -13.04
CA THR A 148 -30.95 -11.31 -14.39
C THR A 148 -30.50 -9.86 -14.25
N THR A 149 -29.39 -9.50 -14.90
CA THR A 149 -28.93 -8.11 -14.99
C THR A 149 -28.45 -7.80 -16.39
N ALA A 150 -28.91 -6.67 -16.92
CA ALA A 150 -28.22 -6.01 -18.03
C ALA A 150 -26.75 -5.73 -17.63
N PRO A 151 -25.82 -5.70 -18.60
CA PRO A 151 -24.43 -5.35 -18.33
C PRO A 151 -24.34 -3.97 -17.67
N ALA A 152 -23.32 -3.78 -16.84
CA ALA A 152 -23.05 -2.46 -16.29
C ALA A 152 -22.67 -1.49 -17.42
N TRP A 153 -23.05 -0.22 -17.31
CA TRP A 153 -22.66 0.80 -18.29
C TRP A 153 -21.14 0.87 -18.50
N SER A 154 -20.35 0.72 -17.43
CA SER A 154 -18.89 0.67 -17.53
C SER A 154 -18.40 -0.52 -18.36
N GLU A 155 -19.09 -1.66 -18.31
CA GLU A 155 -18.76 -2.83 -19.14
C GLU A 155 -19.10 -2.56 -20.60
N VAL A 156 -20.30 -2.05 -20.89
CA VAL A 156 -20.70 -1.70 -22.27
C VAL A 156 -19.74 -0.70 -22.90
N ILE A 157 -19.36 0.35 -22.16
CA ILE A 157 -18.44 1.38 -22.63
C ILE A 157 -17.04 0.80 -22.81
N SER A 158 -16.53 0.03 -21.84
CA SER A 158 -15.20 -0.58 -21.92
C SER A 158 -15.07 -1.55 -23.08
N ASP A 159 -16.07 -2.40 -23.29
CA ASP A 159 -16.09 -3.36 -24.39
C ASP A 159 -16.11 -2.61 -25.73
N ARG A 160 -16.93 -1.55 -25.86
CA ARG A 160 -16.97 -0.73 -27.08
C ARG A 160 -15.65 0.00 -27.36
N ILE A 161 -15.01 0.57 -26.35
CA ILE A 161 -13.71 1.22 -26.51
C ILE A 161 -12.65 0.19 -26.93
N SER A 162 -12.71 -1.03 -26.38
CA SER A 162 -11.78 -2.10 -26.76
C SER A 162 -11.95 -2.52 -28.22
N GLU A 163 -13.20 -2.63 -28.70
CA GLU A 163 -13.48 -2.89 -30.13
C GLU A 163 -12.91 -1.80 -31.04
N LEU A 164 -13.12 -0.53 -30.69
CA LEU A 164 -12.60 0.59 -31.47
C LEU A 164 -11.06 0.61 -31.48
N ALA A 165 -10.42 0.32 -30.34
CA ALA A 165 -8.98 0.29 -30.22
C ALA A 165 -8.30 -0.85 -31.02
N ARG A 166 -9.03 -1.91 -31.39
CA ARG A 166 -8.54 -2.93 -32.35
C ARG A 166 -8.40 -2.40 -33.77
N MET A 167 -9.14 -1.34 -34.11
CA MET A 167 -9.17 -0.77 -35.45
C MET A 167 -8.42 0.55 -35.56
N ASP A 168 -8.17 1.22 -34.43
CA ASP A 168 -7.51 2.53 -34.37
C ASP A 168 -6.45 2.56 -33.26
N ASP A 169 -5.18 2.56 -33.68
CA ASP A 169 -4.02 2.57 -32.78
C ASP A 169 -3.86 3.87 -31.99
N ARG A 170 -4.59 4.94 -32.36
CA ARG A 170 -4.54 6.25 -31.68
C ARG A 170 -5.36 6.27 -30.38
N ILE A 171 -6.23 5.28 -30.17
CA ILE A 171 -7.11 5.23 -29.00
C ILE A 171 -6.31 4.79 -27.77
N VAL A 172 -6.32 5.63 -26.74
CA VAL A 172 -5.69 5.41 -25.43
C VAL A 172 -6.74 5.52 -24.34
N ALA A 173 -6.74 4.59 -23.39
CA ALA A 173 -7.62 4.62 -22.22
C ALA A 173 -6.86 5.15 -21.01
N ILE A 174 -7.48 6.12 -20.31
CA ILE A 174 -6.92 6.74 -19.10
C ILE A 174 -7.95 6.62 -17.98
N THR A 175 -7.54 6.15 -16.80
CA THR A 175 -8.44 6.07 -15.63
C THR A 175 -7.73 6.52 -14.35
N PRO A 176 -8.36 7.37 -13.52
CA PRO A 176 -7.74 7.83 -12.28
C PRO A 176 -7.84 6.74 -11.21
N ALA A 177 -6.86 5.82 -11.19
CA ALA A 177 -6.75 4.71 -10.23
C ALA A 177 -7.97 3.76 -10.17
N MET A 178 -8.85 3.74 -11.18
CA MET A 178 -10.15 3.02 -11.16
C MET A 178 -10.33 1.95 -12.26
N PRO A 179 -9.34 1.09 -12.57
CA PRO A 179 -9.46 0.09 -13.64
C PRO A 179 -10.61 -0.90 -13.43
N VAL A 180 -10.86 -1.34 -12.20
CA VAL A 180 -11.94 -2.31 -11.88
C VAL A 180 -13.32 -1.68 -11.99
N GLY A 181 -13.49 -0.46 -11.44
CA GLY A 181 -14.76 0.26 -11.46
C GLY A 181 -15.17 0.66 -12.88
N SER A 182 -14.20 1.13 -13.68
CA SER A 182 -14.38 1.48 -15.09
C SER A 182 -14.41 0.26 -16.03
N LYS A 183 -14.21 -0.97 -15.51
CA LYS A 183 -14.16 -2.22 -16.28
C LYS A 183 -13.05 -2.29 -17.34
N LEU A 184 -12.06 -1.41 -17.24
CA LEU A 184 -10.93 -1.29 -18.19
C LEU A 184 -9.84 -2.35 -17.97
N GLU A 185 -10.00 -3.29 -17.02
CA GLU A 185 -9.02 -4.38 -16.81
C GLU A 185 -8.78 -5.21 -18.08
N LYS A 186 -9.83 -5.46 -18.88
CA LYS A 186 -9.71 -6.13 -20.18
C LYS A 186 -8.88 -5.30 -21.15
N PHE A 187 -9.18 -4.01 -21.27
CA PHE A 187 -8.46 -3.07 -22.13
C PHE A 187 -6.99 -2.98 -21.74
N ALA A 188 -6.68 -2.83 -20.45
CA ALA A 188 -5.31 -2.75 -19.94
C ALA A 188 -4.50 -4.02 -20.23
N LYS A 189 -5.15 -5.20 -20.22
CA LYS A 189 -4.50 -6.47 -20.55
C LYS A 189 -4.27 -6.63 -22.05
N GLU A 190 -5.22 -6.18 -22.87
CA GLU A 190 -5.14 -6.30 -24.34
C GLU A 190 -4.20 -5.25 -24.96
N PHE A 191 -4.20 -4.03 -24.42
CA PHE A 191 -3.45 -2.88 -24.93
C PHE A 191 -2.61 -2.20 -23.84
N PRO A 192 -1.58 -2.88 -23.29
CA PRO A 192 -0.80 -2.37 -22.16
C PRO A 192 -0.13 -1.02 -22.45
N ASP A 193 0.36 -0.81 -23.68
CA ASP A 193 1.03 0.44 -24.08
C ASP A 193 0.05 1.60 -24.36
N ARG A 194 -1.26 1.33 -24.35
CA ARG A 194 -2.32 2.31 -24.60
C ARG A 194 -3.25 2.48 -23.40
N PHE A 195 -2.84 2.00 -22.23
CA PHE A 195 -3.58 2.15 -20.98
C PHE A 195 -2.74 2.92 -19.95
N LEU A 196 -3.31 3.98 -19.39
CA LEU A 196 -2.67 4.82 -18.38
C LEU A 196 -3.52 4.88 -17.11
N MET A 197 -2.85 4.77 -15.96
CA MET A 197 -3.46 4.84 -14.62
C MET A 197 -2.76 5.88 -13.75
#